data_AF-A0A0W0YD54-F1
#
_entry.id   AF-A0A0W0YD54-F1
#
_cell.length_a   1.000
_cell.length_b   1.000
_cell.length_c   1.000
_cell.angle_alpha   90.00
_cell.angle_beta   90.00
_cell.angle_gamma   90.00
#
_symmetry.space_group_name_H-M   'P 1'
#
loop_
_entity.id
_entity.type
_entity.pdbx_description
1 polymer ?
#
loop_
_entity_poly.entity_id
_entity_poly.type
_entity_poly.pdbx_seq_one_letter_code
_entity_poly.pdbx_strand_id
1 'polypeptide(L)'
;MLSKRERFQQWRGIKSDDELQILEVALLISEYVNSVDRLEIIKADAESKFSDFNQDNSRSWATAVFTKLFIDEAIAQLPETAAQERALLIHLSTILTQLYENWKKDTAQNVTLLIDTIEKLIAINTIPFTDKKHYKTFLFSSYMLFNIIRLSLNELNWSMQMMASLIIDIEQMKLKITYFLEKIEEKEHQLGQIENREAGTDKTENDPLNSIKILLNKRYFKVLSQTPLLRERTQTAFLYPIEIKPKKKDILASLTEFEADIDRVSSGIERLIELRNKKAEIEVKIENINKLIAAAQDNERKITGRKYFLDFITSHSQLYQTLLENTEGVVKLQLLEKKDQLEKAIESPDLSSGVVNGLSWVASPLTIAYRTATPQMIQEAFSSTLPATLDSDCKIKLKELAQICMSDLKKQLEKKENQIIAINNRFFNQDEKIKQLITHESSEQLAVLQKANDALKEAVQANTKLVVHIKENLHFLNDLKSMRETLNEFIRLHDTILVKICNFLSQFFSFFKTEKVQMIDEASTLKKQVNKLAAEYQNSIDQQMLQMEQNPFFDEKIKNHIKRRLKAEDRDMNLEKKNCIAPDRQNVRLLMDNLSDLFAKNIPPAQEHLEEAPITKESILVFS
;
A
#
# COMPACT_ATOMS: atom_id res chain seq x y z
N MET A 1 7.70 -27.67 25.01
CA MET A 1 8.48 -27.38 23.78
C MET A 1 9.66 -28.34 23.78
N LEU A 2 9.93 -29.03 22.68
CA LEU A 2 11.05 -29.98 22.62
C LEU A 2 12.39 -29.23 22.63
N SER A 3 13.37 -29.75 23.34
CA SER A 3 14.77 -29.31 23.27
C SER A 3 15.39 -29.64 21.91
N LYS A 4 16.51 -29.00 21.57
CA LYS A 4 17.27 -29.29 20.34
C LYS A 4 17.75 -30.74 20.26
N ARG A 5 18.12 -31.35 21.41
CA ARG A 5 18.49 -32.77 21.50
C ARG A 5 17.31 -33.70 21.20
N GLU A 6 16.14 -33.43 21.78
CA GLU A 6 14.93 -34.22 21.51
C GLU A 6 14.48 -34.10 20.05
N ARG A 7 14.52 -32.90 19.46
CA ARG A 7 14.23 -32.69 18.02
C ARG A 7 15.20 -33.46 17.13
N PHE A 8 16.49 -33.48 17.48
CA PHE A 8 17.49 -34.24 16.73
C PHE A 8 17.25 -35.76 16.81
N GLN A 9 16.94 -36.28 18.00
CA GLN A 9 16.59 -37.69 18.20
C GLN A 9 15.32 -38.07 17.43
N GLN A 10 14.29 -37.22 17.43
CA GLN A 10 13.07 -37.45 16.65
C GLN A 10 13.34 -37.48 15.14
N TRP A 11 14.24 -36.64 14.65
CA TRP A 11 14.57 -36.60 13.23
C TRP A 11 15.48 -37.75 12.79
N ARG A 12 16.55 -38.02 13.54
CA ARG A 12 17.58 -39.01 13.15
C ARG A 12 17.25 -40.44 13.58
N GLY A 13 16.38 -40.61 14.58
CA GLY A 13 16.04 -41.91 15.13
C GLY A 13 17.29 -42.65 15.59
N ILE A 14 17.48 -43.88 15.11
CA ILE A 14 18.60 -44.76 15.49
C ILE A 14 19.97 -44.16 15.11
N LYS A 15 20.04 -43.25 14.12
CA LYS A 15 21.29 -42.61 13.70
C LYS A 15 21.74 -41.47 14.61
N SER A 16 20.94 -41.06 15.59
CA SER A 16 21.29 -39.95 16.48
C SER A 16 22.55 -40.22 17.30
N ASP A 17 22.74 -41.47 17.71
CA ASP A 17 23.83 -41.86 18.61
C ASP A 17 25.19 -41.83 17.87
N ASP A 18 25.19 -42.22 16.59
CA ASP A 18 26.37 -42.18 15.72
C ASP A 18 26.76 -40.75 15.30
N GLU A 19 25.83 -39.80 15.40
CA GLU A 19 25.99 -38.40 14.96
C GLU A 19 26.13 -37.41 16.14
N LEU A 20 26.37 -37.91 17.36
CA LEU A 20 26.34 -37.09 18.58
C LEU A 20 27.39 -35.96 18.57
N GLN A 21 28.58 -36.21 18.04
CA GLN A 21 29.63 -35.18 17.88
C GLN A 21 29.19 -34.03 16.96
N ILE A 22 28.39 -34.32 15.93
CA ILE A 22 27.85 -33.31 15.00
C ILE A 22 26.81 -32.47 15.72
N LEU A 23 25.99 -33.11 16.56
CA LEU A 23 25.00 -32.44 17.39
C LEU A 23 25.65 -31.49 18.41
N GLU A 24 26.73 -31.89 19.09
CA GLU A 24 27.41 -31.01 20.06
C GLU A 24 27.90 -29.72 19.39
N VAL A 25 28.52 -29.80 18.21
CA VAL A 25 28.93 -28.61 17.45
C VAL A 25 27.73 -27.78 17.01
N ALA A 26 26.61 -28.40 16.60
CA ALA A 26 25.39 -27.67 16.26
C ALA A 26 24.78 -26.94 17.48
N LEU A 27 24.89 -27.52 18.67
CA LEU A 27 24.48 -26.89 19.93
C LEU A 27 25.39 -25.71 20.28
N LEU A 28 26.70 -25.84 20.09
CA LEU A 28 27.65 -24.72 20.29
C LEU A 28 27.30 -23.51 19.39
N ILE A 29 26.96 -23.74 18.12
CA ILE A 29 26.49 -22.66 17.22
C ILE A 29 25.22 -22.01 17.79
N SER A 30 24.26 -22.82 18.25
CA SER A 30 23.02 -22.29 18.82
C SER A 30 23.22 -21.54 20.14
N GLU A 31 24.11 -22.02 21.01
CA GLU A 31 24.42 -21.38 22.29
C GLU A 31 25.08 -20.03 22.08
N TYR A 32 26.04 -19.96 21.14
CA TYR A 32 26.66 -18.71 20.75
C TYR A 32 25.63 -17.70 20.23
N VAL A 33 24.80 -18.08 19.26
CA VAL A 33 23.76 -17.20 18.71
C VAL A 33 22.80 -16.69 19.78
N ASN A 34 22.44 -17.55 20.75
CA ASN A 34 21.55 -17.18 21.85
C ASN A 34 22.21 -16.33 22.94
N SER A 35 23.55 -16.34 23.03
CA SER A 35 24.32 -15.56 24.02
C SER A 35 24.48 -14.09 23.62
N VAL A 36 24.28 -13.77 22.34
CA VAL A 36 24.51 -12.45 21.76
C VAL A 36 23.22 -11.62 21.75
N ASP A 37 23.33 -10.34 22.07
CA ASP A 37 22.23 -9.38 22.11
C ASP A 37 22.12 -8.51 20.86
N ARG A 38 23.17 -8.43 20.03
CA ARG A 38 23.26 -7.55 18.86
C ARG A 38 23.86 -8.24 17.63
N LEU A 39 23.28 -8.00 16.46
CA LEU A 39 23.71 -8.62 15.20
C LEU A 39 25.17 -8.24 14.84
N GLU A 40 25.60 -7.04 15.21
CA GLU A 40 26.95 -6.53 14.92
C GLU A 40 28.05 -7.34 15.62
N ILE A 41 27.74 -7.96 16.78
CA ILE A 41 28.68 -8.84 17.48
C ILE A 41 28.88 -10.12 16.66
N ILE A 42 27.79 -10.71 16.14
CA ILE A 42 27.89 -11.89 15.26
C ILE A 42 28.73 -11.57 14.03
N LYS A 43 28.59 -10.37 13.47
CA LYS A 43 29.37 -9.90 12.31
C LYS A 43 30.87 -9.77 12.63
N ALA A 44 31.20 -9.21 13.79
CA ALA A 44 32.59 -9.01 14.21
C ALA A 44 33.30 -10.33 14.55
N ASP A 45 32.59 -11.25 15.20
CA ASP A 45 33.16 -12.50 15.70
C ASP A 45 33.08 -13.67 14.69
N ALA A 46 32.42 -13.46 13.55
CA ALA A 46 32.12 -14.52 12.57
C ALA A 46 33.35 -15.34 12.17
N GLU A 47 34.49 -14.70 11.90
CA GLU A 47 35.74 -15.37 11.50
C GLU A 47 36.32 -16.21 12.64
N SER A 48 36.40 -15.64 13.85
CA SER A 48 36.90 -16.38 15.03
C SER A 48 36.01 -17.59 15.34
N LYS A 49 34.68 -17.39 15.33
CA LYS A 49 33.73 -18.47 15.64
C LYS A 49 33.68 -19.54 14.57
N PHE A 50 33.88 -19.16 13.31
CA PHE A 50 33.98 -20.11 12.22
C PHE A 50 35.15 -21.09 12.36
N SER A 51 36.27 -20.66 12.97
CA SER A 51 37.35 -21.55 13.40
C SER A 51 36.96 -22.40 14.61
N ASP A 52 36.34 -21.79 15.63
CA ASP A 52 35.87 -22.51 16.84
C ASP A 52 34.89 -23.65 16.51
N PHE A 53 34.05 -23.48 15.47
CA PHE A 53 33.06 -24.47 15.03
C PHE A 53 33.63 -25.59 14.18
N ASN A 54 34.93 -25.58 13.84
CA ASN A 54 35.56 -26.65 13.07
C ASN A 54 36.15 -27.78 13.95
N GLN A 55 35.54 -28.04 15.10
CA GLN A 55 35.87 -29.18 15.94
C GLN A 55 35.64 -30.48 15.15
N ASP A 56 36.66 -31.34 15.13
CA ASP A 56 36.66 -32.64 14.47
C ASP A 56 36.20 -32.60 12.99
N ASN A 57 36.48 -31.48 12.29
CA ASN A 57 36.06 -31.23 10.90
C ASN A 57 34.54 -31.38 10.65
N SER A 58 33.73 -31.24 11.70
CA SER A 58 32.29 -31.49 11.64
C SER A 58 31.47 -30.24 11.29
N ARG A 59 32.10 -29.07 11.09
CA ARG A 59 31.44 -27.78 10.86
C ARG A 59 30.33 -27.82 9.81
N SER A 60 30.59 -28.40 8.64
CA SER A 60 29.64 -28.41 7.53
C SER A 60 28.38 -29.21 7.86
N TRP A 61 28.54 -30.38 8.49
CA TRP A 61 27.43 -31.22 8.92
C TRP A 61 26.71 -30.61 10.12
N ALA A 62 27.45 -30.05 11.08
CA ALA A 62 26.91 -29.36 12.24
C ALA A 62 26.10 -28.11 11.85
N THR A 63 26.54 -27.40 10.81
CA THR A 63 25.80 -26.26 10.25
C THR A 63 24.46 -26.71 9.68
N ALA A 64 24.42 -27.82 8.94
CA ALA A 64 23.17 -28.37 8.43
C ALA A 64 22.22 -28.84 9.55
N VAL A 65 22.75 -29.48 10.59
CA VAL A 65 21.98 -29.87 11.79
C VAL A 65 21.45 -28.64 12.52
N PHE A 66 22.31 -27.65 12.78
CA PHE A 66 21.92 -26.37 13.38
C PHE A 66 20.77 -25.72 12.59
N THR A 67 20.91 -25.67 11.26
CA THR A 67 19.88 -25.11 10.37
C THR A 67 18.56 -25.85 10.48
N LYS A 68 18.59 -27.17 10.40
CA LYS A 68 17.39 -28.01 10.55
C LYS A 68 16.70 -27.76 11.89
N LEU A 69 17.46 -27.76 12.97
CA LEU A 69 16.92 -27.63 14.32
C LEU A 69 16.32 -26.25 14.59
N PHE A 70 16.94 -25.16 14.12
CA PHE A 70 16.36 -23.83 14.31
C PHE A 70 15.11 -23.63 13.42
N ILE A 71 15.07 -24.22 12.22
CA ILE A 71 13.88 -24.17 11.35
C ILE A 71 12.73 -24.92 12.00
N ASP A 72 12.96 -26.13 12.52
CA ASP A 72 11.92 -26.91 13.22
C ASP A 72 11.42 -26.20 14.48
N GLU A 73 12.33 -25.53 15.19
CA GLU A 73 12.00 -24.67 16.33
C GLU A 73 11.13 -23.49 15.91
N ALA A 74 11.48 -22.80 14.82
CA ALA A 74 10.71 -21.70 14.27
C ALA A 74 9.31 -22.14 13.82
N ILE A 75 9.18 -23.28 13.13
CA ILE A 75 7.87 -23.84 12.72
C ILE A 75 6.93 -24.02 13.94
N ALA A 76 7.48 -24.50 15.06
CA ALA A 76 6.71 -24.69 16.29
C ALA A 76 6.33 -23.39 17.00
N GLN A 77 7.04 -22.29 16.73
CA GLN A 77 6.83 -20.95 17.31
C GLN A 77 5.90 -20.06 16.49
N LEU A 78 5.71 -20.38 15.20
CA LEU A 78 4.88 -19.57 14.31
C LEU A 78 3.39 -19.68 14.66
N PRO A 79 2.65 -18.56 14.71
CA PRO A 79 1.19 -18.56 14.85
C PRO A 79 0.52 -19.14 13.60
N GLU A 80 -0.76 -19.51 13.72
CA GLU A 80 -1.54 -20.02 12.58
C GLU A 80 -1.72 -18.99 11.46
N THR A 81 -1.66 -17.69 11.80
CA THR A 81 -1.74 -16.58 10.85
C THR A 81 -0.54 -16.48 9.91
N ALA A 82 0.63 -17.03 10.29
CA ALA A 82 1.86 -17.06 9.48
C ALA A 82 1.91 -18.31 8.57
N ALA A 83 0.81 -18.57 7.85
CA ALA A 83 0.64 -19.80 7.06
C ALA A 83 1.66 -19.90 5.91
N GLN A 84 2.01 -18.78 5.28
CA GLN A 84 2.96 -18.72 4.18
C GLN A 84 4.39 -19.02 4.65
N GLU A 85 4.84 -18.37 5.73
CA GLU A 85 6.16 -18.56 6.33
C GLU A 85 6.31 -19.99 6.85
N ARG A 86 5.26 -20.52 7.50
CA ARG A 86 5.22 -21.92 7.95
C ARG A 86 5.38 -22.89 6.79
N ALA A 87 4.67 -22.68 5.67
CA ALA A 87 4.79 -23.53 4.49
C ALA A 87 6.21 -23.50 3.89
N LEU A 88 6.83 -22.33 3.80
CA LEU A 88 8.20 -22.17 3.30
C LEU A 88 9.23 -22.82 4.24
N LEU A 89 9.09 -22.66 5.56
CA LEU A 89 9.98 -23.30 6.54
C LEU A 89 9.84 -24.83 6.52
N ILE A 90 8.62 -25.37 6.41
CA ILE A 90 8.39 -26.82 6.24
C ILE A 90 9.09 -27.31 4.96
N HIS A 91 8.99 -26.54 3.87
CA HIS A 91 9.65 -26.89 2.62
C HIS A 91 11.18 -26.89 2.75
N LEU A 92 11.76 -25.85 3.38
CA LEU A 92 13.19 -25.79 3.68
C LEU A 92 13.66 -26.96 4.54
N SER A 93 12.92 -27.27 5.61
CA SER A 93 13.18 -28.40 6.51
C SER A 93 13.22 -29.74 5.77
N THR A 94 12.31 -29.91 4.81
CA THR A 94 12.23 -31.10 3.95
C THR A 94 13.43 -31.19 3.01
N ILE A 95 13.79 -30.10 2.32
CA ILE A 95 14.94 -30.07 1.40
C ILE A 95 16.25 -30.33 2.16
N LEU A 96 16.42 -29.73 3.33
CA LEU A 96 17.59 -29.96 4.19
C LEU A 96 17.69 -31.42 4.65
N THR A 97 16.55 -32.05 4.96
CA THR A 97 16.54 -33.48 5.29
C THR A 97 17.05 -34.33 4.13
N GLN A 98 16.56 -34.06 2.92
CA GLN A 98 16.99 -34.78 1.71
C GLN A 98 18.47 -34.58 1.41
N LEU A 99 18.96 -33.34 1.53
CA LEU A 99 20.37 -33.01 1.33
C LEU A 99 21.25 -33.66 2.39
N TYR A 100 20.82 -33.69 3.66
CA TYR A 100 21.58 -34.32 4.75
C TYR A 100 21.63 -35.85 4.61
N GLU A 101 20.53 -36.49 4.22
CA GLU A 101 20.46 -37.94 4.09
C GLU A 101 21.14 -38.47 2.82
N ASN A 102 21.05 -37.75 1.71
CA ASN A 102 21.62 -38.18 0.44
C ASN A 102 22.07 -37.01 -0.43
N TRP A 103 23.14 -36.34 -0.01
CA TRP A 103 23.73 -35.20 -0.71
C TRP A 103 24.18 -35.49 -2.14
N LYS A 104 24.31 -36.74 -2.58
CA LYS A 104 24.74 -37.13 -3.93
C LYS A 104 23.59 -37.21 -4.94
N LYS A 105 22.34 -37.17 -4.47
CA LYS A 105 21.15 -37.32 -5.30
C LYS A 105 20.45 -35.97 -5.46
N ASP A 106 20.19 -35.58 -6.71
CA ASP A 106 19.46 -34.35 -7.08
C ASP A 106 20.05 -33.07 -6.44
N THR A 107 21.34 -33.07 -6.13
CA THR A 107 22.03 -32.02 -5.34
C THR A 107 21.87 -30.63 -5.94
N ALA A 108 22.10 -30.48 -7.25
CA ALA A 108 21.96 -29.20 -7.93
C ALA A 108 20.53 -28.66 -7.82
N GLN A 109 19.52 -29.50 -8.07
CA GLN A 109 18.11 -29.10 -7.95
C GLN A 109 17.75 -28.76 -6.50
N ASN A 110 18.15 -29.58 -5.53
CA ASN A 110 17.86 -29.37 -4.13
C ASN A 110 18.51 -28.07 -3.62
N VAL A 111 19.73 -27.75 -4.06
CA VAL A 111 20.38 -26.49 -3.73
C VAL A 111 19.68 -25.31 -4.40
N THR A 112 19.29 -25.40 -5.68
CA THR A 112 18.50 -24.35 -6.34
C THR A 112 17.17 -24.11 -5.61
N LEU A 113 16.43 -25.18 -5.28
CA LEU A 113 15.18 -25.09 -4.54
C LEU A 113 15.37 -24.48 -3.14
N LEU A 114 16.46 -24.83 -2.45
CA LEU A 114 16.80 -24.26 -1.15
C LEU A 114 17.05 -22.75 -1.26
N ILE A 115 17.83 -22.31 -2.24
CA ILE A 115 18.11 -20.89 -2.50
C ILE A 115 16.81 -20.14 -2.85
N ASP A 116 16.01 -20.67 -3.78
CA ASP A 116 14.73 -20.06 -4.19
C ASP A 116 13.75 -19.94 -3.02
N THR A 117 13.72 -20.94 -2.14
CA THR A 117 12.83 -20.94 -0.97
C THR A 117 13.31 -19.97 0.10
N ILE A 118 14.62 -19.86 0.33
CA ILE A 118 15.22 -18.84 1.20
C ILE A 118 14.91 -17.44 0.65
N GLU A 119 15.06 -17.24 -0.66
CA GLU A 119 14.80 -15.94 -1.29
C GLU A 119 13.33 -15.52 -1.12
N LYS A 120 12.39 -16.44 -1.31
CA LYS A 120 10.97 -16.22 -1.01
C LYS A 120 10.74 -15.89 0.46
N LEU A 121 11.36 -16.63 1.38
CA LEU A 121 11.20 -16.41 2.82
C LEU A 121 11.76 -15.05 3.26
N ILE A 122 12.91 -14.66 2.73
CA ILE A 122 13.54 -13.37 3.04
C ILE A 122 12.78 -12.20 2.41
N ALA A 123 12.12 -12.39 1.26
CA ALA A 123 11.31 -11.37 0.59
C ALA A 123 9.98 -11.03 1.32
N ILE A 124 9.54 -11.88 2.24
CA ILE A 124 8.33 -11.63 3.05
C ILE A 124 8.63 -10.48 4.04
N ASN A 125 7.87 -9.38 3.94
CA ASN A 125 8.10 -8.17 4.74
C ASN A 125 7.30 -8.12 6.06
N THR A 126 6.64 -9.22 6.44
CA THR A 126 5.92 -9.36 7.71
C THR A 126 6.85 -9.86 8.81
N ILE A 127 6.55 -9.51 10.07
CA ILE A 127 7.16 -10.12 11.25
C ILE A 127 6.28 -11.33 11.60
N PRO A 128 6.75 -12.57 11.35
CA PRO A 128 5.86 -13.73 11.39
C PRO A 128 5.72 -14.31 12.80
N PHE A 129 6.54 -13.89 13.76
CA PHE A 129 6.49 -14.38 15.15
C PHE A 129 5.73 -13.42 16.05
N THR A 130 4.87 -13.97 16.92
CA THR A 130 4.15 -13.20 17.95
C THR A 130 5.10 -12.63 19.00
N ASP A 131 6.19 -13.33 19.30
CA ASP A 131 7.23 -12.88 20.22
C ASP A 131 8.44 -12.34 19.43
N LYS A 132 8.77 -11.07 19.68
CA LYS A 132 9.90 -10.37 19.07
C LYS A 132 11.24 -11.03 19.37
N LYS A 133 11.38 -11.64 20.55
CA LYS A 133 12.59 -12.37 20.93
C LYS A 133 12.81 -13.58 20.00
N HIS A 134 11.75 -14.31 19.68
CA HIS A 134 11.83 -15.44 18.73
C HIS A 134 12.22 -14.96 17.33
N TYR A 135 11.67 -13.84 16.88
CA TYR A 135 12.07 -13.28 15.58
C TYR A 135 13.53 -12.83 15.56
N LYS A 136 14.00 -12.18 16.62
CA LYS A 136 15.40 -11.77 16.76
C LYS A 136 16.35 -12.98 16.75
N THR A 137 16.04 -14.02 17.50
CA THR A 137 16.80 -15.28 17.49
C THR A 137 16.81 -15.93 16.11
N PHE A 138 15.69 -15.89 15.38
CA PHE A 138 15.58 -16.41 14.02
C PHE A 138 16.48 -15.63 13.03
N LEU A 139 16.48 -14.29 13.10
CA LEU A 139 17.35 -13.44 12.29
C LEU A 139 18.82 -13.72 12.59
N PHE A 140 19.20 -13.79 13.88
CA PHE A 140 20.57 -14.03 14.29
C PHE A 140 21.07 -15.42 13.86
N SER A 141 20.22 -16.44 13.99
CA SER A 141 20.52 -17.81 13.53
C SER A 141 20.73 -17.88 12.02
N SER A 142 19.87 -17.17 11.27
CA SER A 142 19.98 -17.08 9.81
C SER A 142 21.25 -16.34 9.39
N TYR A 143 21.60 -15.25 10.09
CA TYR A 143 22.81 -14.49 9.81
C TYR A 143 24.09 -15.29 10.08
N MET A 144 24.13 -16.04 11.19
CA MET A 144 25.25 -16.92 11.51
C MET A 144 25.40 -18.02 10.44
N LEU A 145 24.29 -18.64 10.02
CA LEU A 145 24.29 -19.63 8.94
C LEU A 145 24.94 -19.07 7.67
N PHE A 146 24.48 -17.91 7.18
CA PHE A 146 25.00 -17.35 5.95
C PHE A 146 26.46 -16.88 6.07
N ASN A 147 26.90 -16.45 7.25
CA ASN A 147 28.31 -16.20 7.49
C ASN A 147 29.17 -17.46 7.43
N ILE A 148 28.72 -18.57 8.03
CA ILE A 148 29.44 -19.84 7.95
C ILE A 148 29.52 -20.31 6.49
N ILE A 149 28.44 -20.19 5.72
CA ILE A 149 28.46 -20.57 4.30
C ILE A 149 29.40 -19.65 3.52
N ARG A 150 29.34 -18.32 3.73
CA ARG A 150 30.22 -17.35 3.07
C ARG A 150 31.70 -17.66 3.30
N LEU A 151 32.08 -17.88 4.56
CA LEU A 151 33.45 -18.22 4.93
C LEU A 151 33.87 -19.58 4.36
N SER A 152 32.97 -20.57 4.36
CA SER A 152 33.24 -21.87 3.76
C SER A 152 33.50 -21.78 2.25
N LEU A 153 32.76 -20.93 1.52
CA LEU A 153 32.98 -20.71 0.08
C LEU A 153 34.31 -19.99 -0.20
N ASN A 154 34.77 -19.15 0.73
CA ASN A 154 36.05 -18.45 0.61
C ASN A 154 37.26 -19.35 0.92
N GLU A 155 37.10 -20.38 1.74
CA GLU A 155 38.14 -21.38 2.04
C GLU A 155 38.30 -22.47 0.96
N LEU A 156 37.39 -22.55 -0.02
CA LEU A 156 37.49 -23.56 -1.07
C LEU A 156 38.77 -23.37 -1.89
N ASN A 157 39.63 -24.39 -1.92
CA ASN A 157 40.77 -24.42 -2.82
C ASN A 157 40.32 -24.54 -4.29
N TRP A 158 41.21 -24.21 -5.24
CA TRP A 158 40.87 -24.18 -6.67
C TRP A 158 40.31 -25.50 -7.21
N SER A 159 40.73 -26.65 -6.67
CA SER A 159 40.24 -27.98 -7.09
C SER A 159 38.85 -28.29 -6.55
N MET A 160 38.53 -27.88 -5.31
CA MET A 160 37.17 -27.97 -4.75
C MET A 160 36.21 -26.98 -5.41
N GLN A 161 36.68 -25.78 -5.77
CA GLN A 161 35.88 -24.81 -6.53
C GLN A 161 35.51 -25.37 -7.92
N MET A 162 36.46 -26.00 -8.61
CA MET A 162 36.19 -26.65 -9.91
C MET A 162 35.21 -27.83 -9.79
N MET A 163 35.26 -28.60 -8.70
CA MET A 163 34.32 -29.71 -8.48
C MET A 163 32.92 -29.23 -8.09
N ALA A 164 32.82 -28.17 -7.28
CA ALA A 164 31.56 -27.58 -6.87
C ALA A 164 30.88 -26.79 -8.00
N SER A 165 31.65 -26.15 -8.89
CA SER A 165 31.12 -25.40 -10.05
C SER A 165 30.41 -26.29 -11.09
N LEU A 166 30.66 -27.60 -11.08
CA LEU A 166 29.93 -28.58 -11.88
C LEU A 166 28.49 -28.80 -11.40
N ILE A 167 28.17 -28.39 -10.17
CA ILE A 167 26.88 -28.64 -9.52
C ILE A 167 26.16 -27.31 -9.21
N ILE A 168 26.91 -26.27 -8.84
CA ILE A 168 26.37 -24.98 -8.37
C ILE A 168 27.25 -23.84 -8.92
N ASP A 169 26.64 -22.78 -9.42
CA ASP A 169 27.36 -21.54 -9.74
C ASP A 169 27.82 -20.86 -8.42
N ILE A 170 29.10 -21.03 -8.09
CA ILE A 170 29.71 -20.54 -6.84
C ILE A 170 29.68 -19.01 -6.76
N GLU A 171 29.88 -18.32 -7.88
CA GLU A 171 29.88 -16.85 -7.91
C GLU A 171 28.46 -16.31 -7.74
N GLN A 172 27.47 -16.94 -8.39
CA GLN A 172 26.07 -16.63 -8.14
C GLN A 172 25.68 -16.92 -6.68
N MET A 173 26.18 -18.00 -6.09
CA MET A 173 25.91 -18.36 -4.71
C MET A 173 26.50 -17.34 -3.73
N LYS A 174 27.73 -16.86 -3.95
CA LYS A 174 28.33 -15.77 -3.16
C LYS A 174 27.48 -14.50 -3.22
N LEU A 175 27.01 -14.12 -4.43
CA LEU A 175 26.14 -12.95 -4.59
C LEU A 175 24.81 -13.11 -3.83
N LYS A 176 24.18 -14.29 -3.93
CA LYS A 176 22.93 -14.59 -3.20
C LYS A 176 23.13 -14.57 -1.68
N ILE A 177 24.24 -15.11 -1.18
CA ILE A 177 24.56 -15.08 0.26
C ILE A 177 24.77 -13.65 0.75
N THR A 178 25.50 -12.82 0.01
CA THR A 178 25.67 -11.39 0.34
C THR A 178 24.32 -10.68 0.38
N TYR A 179 23.47 -10.91 -0.62
CA TYR A 179 22.10 -10.38 -0.64
C TYR A 179 21.28 -10.83 0.57
N PHE A 180 21.36 -12.11 0.97
CA PHE A 180 20.64 -12.62 2.14
C PHE A 180 21.14 -11.99 3.45
N LEU A 181 22.46 -11.81 3.61
CA LEU A 181 23.04 -11.12 4.76
C LEU A 181 22.55 -9.67 4.85
N GLU A 182 22.60 -8.91 3.75
CA GLU A 182 22.10 -7.53 3.68
C GLU A 182 20.62 -7.43 4.04
N LYS A 183 19.80 -8.35 3.54
CA LYS A 183 18.36 -8.38 3.85
C LYS A 183 18.06 -8.71 5.30
N ILE A 184 18.87 -9.55 5.94
CA ILE A 184 18.74 -9.82 7.38
C ILE A 184 19.12 -8.59 8.20
N GLU A 185 20.19 -7.87 7.82
CA GLU A 185 20.57 -6.59 8.45
C GLU A 185 19.45 -5.55 8.31
N GLU A 186 18.82 -5.44 7.14
CA GLU A 186 17.67 -4.56 6.90
C GLU A 186 16.49 -4.90 7.82
N LYS A 187 16.15 -6.18 7.97
CA LYS A 187 15.05 -6.65 8.83
C LYS A 187 15.33 -6.44 10.31
N GLU A 188 16.57 -6.61 10.76
CA GLU A 188 16.97 -6.33 12.14
C GLU A 188 16.84 -4.83 12.45
N HIS A 189 17.31 -3.97 11.54
CA HIS A 189 17.14 -2.52 11.70
C HIS A 189 15.66 -2.12 11.75
N GLN A 190 14.80 -2.71 10.90
CA GLN A 190 13.36 -2.46 10.94
C GLN A 190 12.74 -2.85 12.29
N LEU A 191 13.13 -4.00 12.84
CA LEU A 191 12.69 -4.43 14.17
C LEU A 191 13.10 -3.42 15.25
N GLY A 192 14.35 -2.94 15.22
CA GLY A 192 14.83 -1.92 16.16
C GLY A 192 14.10 -0.57 16.03
N GLN A 193 13.67 -0.18 14.82
CA GLN A 193 12.85 1.03 14.64
C GLN A 193 11.44 0.88 15.24
N ILE A 194 10.86 -0.32 15.16
CA ILE A 194 9.54 -0.61 15.76
C ILE A 194 9.63 -0.60 17.28
N GLU A 195 10.66 -1.19 17.87
CA GLU A 195 10.89 -1.19 19.32
C GLU A 195 11.08 0.22 19.89
N ASN A 196 11.82 1.08 19.17
CA ASN A 196 11.99 2.49 19.55
C ASN A 196 10.72 3.34 19.38
N ARG A 197 9.80 2.94 18.49
CA ARG A 197 8.48 3.59 18.35
C ARG A 197 7.54 3.17 19.48
N GLU A 198 7.51 1.89 19.85
CA GLU A 198 6.64 1.36 20.91
C GLU A 198 7.06 1.80 22.33
N ALA A 199 8.35 2.07 22.56
CA ALA A 199 8.82 2.64 23.83
C ALA A 199 8.46 4.13 24.00
N GLY A 200 8.01 4.80 22.93
CA GLY A 200 7.73 6.25 22.89
C GLY A 200 6.27 6.65 22.76
N THR A 201 5.32 5.71 22.66
CA THR A 201 3.89 6.02 22.51
C THR A 201 3.06 5.42 23.64
N ASP A 202 2.43 6.33 24.39
CA ASP A 202 1.34 6.03 25.30
C ASP A 202 0.28 5.14 24.62
N LYS A 203 -0.23 4.19 25.39
CA LYS A 203 -1.22 3.19 24.98
C LYS A 203 -2.59 3.84 24.74
N THR A 204 -2.78 4.48 23.60
CA THR A 204 -4.10 4.78 23.03
C THR A 204 -3.96 5.07 21.54
N GLU A 205 -4.12 4.06 20.68
CA GLU A 205 -4.82 4.15 19.38
C GLU A 205 -4.65 2.83 18.61
N ASN A 206 -5.72 2.02 18.60
CA ASN A 206 -5.84 0.77 17.85
C ASN A 206 -6.08 1.01 16.33
N ASP A 207 -5.69 2.16 15.78
CA ASP A 207 -5.85 2.46 14.36
C ASP A 207 -4.50 2.35 13.63
N PRO A 208 -4.27 1.24 12.87
CA PRO A 208 -3.01 1.05 12.14
C PRO A 208 -2.76 2.15 11.09
N LEU A 209 -3.81 2.83 10.61
CA LEU A 209 -3.71 3.90 9.62
C LEU A 209 -3.44 5.28 10.23
N ASN A 210 -3.47 5.42 11.56
CA ASN A 210 -3.43 6.73 12.22
C ASN A 210 -2.19 7.56 11.84
N SER A 211 -1.03 6.91 11.72
CA SER A 211 0.20 7.59 11.30
C SER A 211 0.10 8.18 9.89
N ILE A 212 -0.56 7.47 8.97
CA ILE A 212 -0.79 7.94 7.60
C ILE A 212 -1.81 9.07 7.61
N LYS A 213 -2.89 8.93 8.37
CA LYS A 213 -3.93 9.95 8.50
C LYS A 213 -3.41 11.26 9.04
N ILE A 214 -2.60 11.24 10.10
CA ILE A 214 -1.98 12.44 10.68
C ILE A 214 -1.10 13.16 9.66
N LEU A 215 -0.33 12.41 8.86
CA LEU A 215 0.55 12.99 7.85
C LEU A 215 -0.25 13.57 6.67
N LEU A 216 -1.29 12.87 6.21
CA LEU A 216 -2.21 13.37 5.19
C LEU A 216 -2.93 14.63 5.67
N ASN A 217 -3.45 14.66 6.89
CA ASN A 217 -4.05 15.85 7.51
C ASN A 217 -3.08 17.04 7.52
N LYS A 218 -1.80 16.81 7.84
CA LYS A 218 -0.78 17.87 7.78
C LYS A 218 -0.55 18.37 6.35
N ARG A 219 -0.50 17.47 5.36
CA ARG A 219 -0.38 17.84 3.94
C ARG A 219 -1.58 18.65 3.48
N TYR A 220 -2.78 18.16 3.75
CA TYR A 220 -4.04 18.80 3.44
C TYR A 220 -4.17 20.19 4.07
N PHE A 221 -3.85 20.31 5.35
CA PHE A 221 -3.80 21.60 6.02
C PHE A 221 -2.79 22.54 5.36
N LYS A 222 -1.61 22.05 4.96
CA LYS A 222 -0.59 22.86 4.26
C LYS A 222 -1.08 23.35 2.91
N VAL A 223 -1.82 22.55 2.15
CA VAL A 223 -2.43 22.95 0.87
C VAL A 223 -3.47 24.05 1.11
N LEU A 224 -4.35 23.85 2.09
CA LEU A 224 -5.35 24.84 2.49
C LEU A 224 -4.72 26.15 3.00
N SER A 225 -3.63 26.05 3.76
CA SER A 225 -2.97 27.19 4.43
C SER A 225 -1.91 27.90 3.59
N GLN A 226 -1.63 27.47 2.36
CA GLN A 226 -0.72 28.15 1.43
C GLN A 226 -1.23 29.54 0.99
N THR A 227 -2.42 29.93 1.45
CA THR A 227 -2.96 31.27 1.35
C THR A 227 -2.45 32.14 2.50
N PRO A 228 -1.56 33.13 2.26
CA PRO A 228 -1.06 33.98 3.33
C PRO A 228 -2.22 34.73 4.02
N LEU A 229 -2.27 34.64 5.35
CA LEU A 229 -3.10 35.50 6.19
C LEU A 229 -2.49 36.90 6.12
N LEU A 230 -3.29 37.90 5.71
CA LEU A 230 -2.84 39.27 5.41
C LEU A 230 -2.21 40.04 6.58
N ARG A 231 -2.02 39.44 7.77
CA ARG A 231 -1.39 40.08 8.95
C ARG A 231 -1.10 39.04 10.03
N GLU A 232 -0.12 38.17 9.83
CA GLU A 232 0.70 37.75 10.98
C GLU A 232 1.83 38.75 11.12
N ARG A 233 1.75 39.55 12.18
CA ARG A 233 2.75 40.57 12.51
C ARG A 233 3.98 39.82 13.04
N THR A 234 4.83 39.31 12.16
CA THR A 234 6.18 38.88 12.52
C THR A 234 6.97 40.12 12.91
N GLN A 235 7.08 40.34 14.21
CA GLN A 235 8.09 41.23 14.76
C GLN A 235 9.45 40.56 14.57
N THR A 236 10.14 40.85 13.45
CA THR A 236 11.61 40.98 13.39
C THR A 236 12.09 41.30 11.96
N ALA A 237 12.74 42.47 11.85
CA ALA A 237 13.92 42.81 11.03
C ALA A 237 13.88 42.90 9.48
N PHE A 238 13.99 44.17 9.03
CA PHE A 238 14.94 44.76 8.05
C PHE A 238 15.09 44.29 6.58
N LEU A 239 14.90 45.30 5.69
CA LEU A 239 15.62 45.63 4.43
C LEU A 239 15.71 44.61 3.27
N TYR A 240 14.81 44.72 2.29
CA TYR A 240 15.01 45.24 0.91
C TYR A 240 13.78 44.87 0.02
N PRO A 241 13.49 45.63 -1.07
CA PRO A 241 12.17 45.71 -1.67
C PRO A 241 12.06 44.96 -3.00
N ILE A 242 11.26 43.89 -3.05
CA ILE A 242 10.41 43.54 -4.20
C ILE A 242 9.15 42.90 -3.61
N GLU A 243 8.22 43.73 -3.13
CA GLU A 243 6.86 43.26 -2.80
C GLU A 243 6.13 42.94 -4.10
N ILE A 244 6.30 41.72 -4.61
CA ILE A 244 5.25 41.08 -5.39
C ILE A 244 4.09 40.92 -4.40
N LYS A 245 3.13 41.86 -4.42
CA LYS A 245 1.89 41.75 -3.64
C LYS A 245 1.35 40.33 -3.82
N PRO A 246 1.31 39.48 -2.78
CA PRO A 246 0.77 38.14 -2.94
C PRO A 246 -0.68 38.28 -3.39
N LYS A 247 -1.01 37.69 -4.55
CA LYS A 247 -2.39 37.66 -5.07
C LYS A 247 -3.30 37.17 -3.95
N LYS A 248 -4.29 37.98 -3.56
CA LYS A 248 -5.35 37.59 -2.62
C LYS A 248 -6.01 36.30 -3.16
N LYS A 249 -5.67 35.13 -2.61
CA LYS A 249 -6.41 33.90 -2.90
C LYS A 249 -7.67 33.88 -2.04
N ASP A 250 -8.80 33.68 -2.69
CA ASP A 250 -10.12 33.46 -2.08
C ASP A 250 -10.12 32.11 -1.32
N ILE A 251 -10.82 32.02 -0.20
CA ILE A 251 -11.10 30.75 0.50
C ILE A 251 -11.69 29.70 -0.44
N LEU A 252 -12.54 30.08 -1.39
CA LEU A 252 -13.10 29.14 -2.37
C LEU A 252 -12.01 28.52 -3.25
N ALA A 253 -11.05 29.33 -3.72
CA ALA A 253 -9.91 28.82 -4.47
C ALA A 253 -9.03 27.88 -3.63
N SER A 254 -8.88 28.19 -2.34
CA SER A 254 -8.12 27.34 -1.39
C SER A 254 -8.82 25.99 -1.14
N LEU A 255 -10.16 25.99 -1.07
CA LEU A 255 -10.97 24.78 -0.92
C LEU A 255 -10.96 23.94 -2.20
N THR A 256 -10.98 24.56 -3.39
CA THR A 256 -10.81 23.85 -4.67
C THR A 256 -9.44 23.19 -4.78
N GLU A 257 -8.37 23.88 -4.36
CA GLU A 257 -7.02 23.29 -4.33
C GLU A 257 -6.92 22.15 -3.31
N PHE A 258 -7.59 22.29 -2.16
CA PHE A 258 -7.68 21.24 -1.15
C PHE A 258 -8.42 20.00 -1.68
N GLU A 259 -9.59 20.17 -2.29
CA GLU A 259 -10.36 19.10 -2.93
C GLU A 259 -9.53 18.37 -4.00
N ALA A 260 -8.84 19.12 -4.87
CA ALA A 260 -8.01 18.56 -5.92
C ALA A 260 -6.82 17.75 -5.38
N ASP A 261 -6.23 18.13 -4.24
CA ASP A 261 -5.18 17.34 -3.60
C ASP A 261 -5.72 16.05 -2.97
N ILE A 262 -6.90 16.09 -2.34
CA ILE A 262 -7.58 14.89 -1.84
C ILE A 262 -7.86 13.93 -3.01
N ASP A 263 -8.47 14.44 -4.09
CA ASP A 263 -8.80 13.64 -5.27
C ASP A 263 -7.56 13.00 -5.92
N ARG A 264 -6.47 13.76 -5.98
CA ARG A 264 -5.17 13.26 -6.44
C ARG A 264 -4.66 12.12 -5.57
N VAL A 265 -4.78 12.23 -4.23
CA VAL A 265 -4.37 11.17 -3.30
C VAL A 265 -5.28 9.95 -3.44
N SER A 266 -6.60 10.12 -3.43
CA SER A 266 -7.58 9.02 -3.62
C SER A 266 -7.32 8.26 -4.92
N SER A 267 -7.20 8.96 -6.05
CA SER A 267 -6.90 8.35 -7.35
C SER A 267 -5.57 7.61 -7.37
N GLY A 268 -4.56 8.14 -6.66
CA GLY A 268 -3.26 7.50 -6.50
C GLY A 268 -3.36 6.18 -5.72
N ILE A 269 -4.12 6.16 -4.63
CA ILE A 269 -4.36 4.97 -3.81
C ILE A 269 -5.16 3.93 -4.59
N GLU A 270 -6.25 4.32 -5.26
CA GLU A 270 -7.07 3.43 -6.08
C GLU A 270 -6.24 2.71 -7.14
N ARG A 271 -5.44 3.48 -7.88
CA ARG A 271 -4.60 2.92 -8.94
C ARG A 271 -3.48 2.03 -8.38
N LEU A 272 -2.97 2.34 -7.19
CA LEU A 272 -1.99 1.50 -6.51
C LEU A 272 -2.59 0.15 -6.12
N ILE A 273 -3.81 0.13 -5.58
CA ILE A 273 -4.55 -1.10 -5.25
C ILE A 273 -4.76 -1.94 -6.52
N GLU A 274 -5.24 -1.33 -7.61
CA GLU A 274 -5.46 -2.02 -8.88
C GLU A 274 -4.17 -2.68 -9.40
N LEU A 275 -3.04 -1.97 -9.35
CA LEU A 275 -1.76 -2.51 -9.80
C LEU A 275 -1.24 -3.62 -8.88
N ARG A 276 -1.42 -3.51 -7.55
CA ARG A 276 -1.02 -4.56 -6.61
C ARG A 276 -1.83 -5.83 -6.78
N ASN A 277 -3.13 -5.71 -7.02
CA ASN A 277 -3.99 -6.86 -7.31
C ASN A 277 -3.56 -7.56 -8.61
N LYS A 278 -3.31 -6.79 -9.67
CA LYS A 278 -2.76 -7.33 -10.93
C LYS A 278 -1.38 -7.96 -10.77
N LYS A 279 -0.54 -7.41 -9.90
CA LYS A 279 0.77 -7.99 -9.54
C LYS A 279 0.58 -9.37 -8.91
N ALA A 280 -0.28 -9.46 -7.89
CA ALA A 280 -0.57 -10.72 -7.20
C ALA A 280 -1.13 -11.78 -8.16
N GLU A 281 -2.03 -11.39 -9.09
CA GLU A 281 -2.53 -12.30 -10.13
C GLU A 281 -1.41 -12.86 -11.02
N ILE A 282 -0.44 -12.03 -11.42
CA ILE A 282 0.71 -12.47 -12.22
C ILE A 282 1.62 -13.41 -11.40
N GLU A 283 1.85 -13.11 -10.12
CA GLU A 283 2.63 -13.97 -9.23
C GLU A 283 2.02 -15.36 -9.07
N VAL A 284 0.69 -15.45 -8.89
CA VAL A 284 -0.04 -16.73 -8.86
C VAL A 284 0.12 -17.50 -10.18
N LYS A 285 0.02 -16.80 -11.32
CA LYS A 285 0.26 -17.42 -12.64
C LYS A 285 1.67 -17.96 -12.76
N ILE A 286 2.69 -17.20 -12.35
CA ILE A 286 4.09 -17.63 -12.32
C ILE A 286 4.26 -18.87 -11.44
N GLU A 287 3.64 -18.90 -10.27
CA GLU A 287 3.68 -20.06 -9.38
C GLU A 287 3.08 -21.31 -10.05
N ASN A 288 1.93 -21.18 -10.72
CA ASN A 288 1.30 -22.28 -11.42
C ASN A 288 2.17 -22.82 -12.59
N ILE A 289 2.80 -21.94 -13.36
CA ILE A 289 3.72 -22.38 -14.43
C ILE A 289 4.97 -23.04 -13.84
N ASN A 290 5.52 -22.54 -12.73
CA ASN A 290 6.64 -23.19 -12.03
C ASN A 290 6.25 -24.59 -11.52
N LYS A 291 5.05 -24.75 -10.95
CA LYS A 291 4.50 -26.06 -10.56
C LYS A 291 4.41 -27.00 -11.75
N LEU A 292 3.96 -26.52 -12.92
CA LEU A 292 3.88 -27.32 -14.14
C LEU A 292 5.26 -27.77 -14.64
N ILE A 293 6.24 -26.86 -14.65
CA ILE A 293 7.62 -27.15 -15.04
C ILE A 293 8.24 -28.18 -14.09
N ALA A 294 8.10 -27.98 -12.78
CA ALA A 294 8.59 -28.91 -11.76
C ALA A 294 7.95 -30.29 -11.90
N ALA A 295 6.62 -30.36 -12.10
CA ALA A 295 5.91 -31.61 -12.33
C ALA A 295 6.38 -32.32 -13.61
N ALA A 296 6.65 -31.56 -14.69
CA ALA A 296 7.15 -32.13 -15.93
C ALA A 296 8.57 -32.71 -15.76
N GLN A 297 9.43 -32.01 -15.02
CA GLN A 297 10.78 -32.48 -14.68
C GLN A 297 10.75 -33.72 -13.77
N ASP A 298 9.90 -33.73 -12.73
CA ASP A 298 9.71 -34.89 -11.86
C ASP A 298 9.21 -36.11 -12.65
N ASN A 299 8.24 -35.91 -13.54
CA ASN A 299 7.72 -36.97 -14.39
C ASN A 299 8.78 -37.57 -15.33
N GLU A 300 9.73 -36.77 -15.82
CA GLU A 300 10.83 -37.27 -16.65
C GLU A 300 11.89 -38.05 -15.86
N ARG A 301 12.09 -37.73 -14.58
CA ARG A 301 13.06 -38.41 -13.71
C ARG A 301 12.57 -39.75 -13.18
N LYS A 302 11.27 -40.04 -13.29
CA LYS A 302 10.69 -41.32 -12.85
C LYS A 302 11.19 -42.49 -13.69
N ILE A 303 11.78 -43.49 -13.00
CA ILE A 303 12.28 -44.74 -13.59
C ILE A 303 11.11 -45.70 -13.89
N THR A 304 10.10 -45.74 -13.01
CA THR A 304 8.85 -46.49 -13.16
C THR A 304 7.67 -45.55 -12.91
N GLY A 305 6.52 -45.78 -13.57
CA GLY A 305 5.32 -44.94 -13.40
C GLY A 305 5.38 -43.56 -14.09
N ARG A 306 6.29 -43.38 -15.06
CA ARG A 306 6.35 -42.18 -15.91
C ARG A 306 5.08 -42.05 -16.75
N LYS A 307 4.44 -40.89 -16.68
CA LYS A 307 3.24 -40.58 -17.46
C LYS A 307 3.60 -40.17 -18.90
N TYR A 308 2.82 -40.64 -19.87
CA TYR A 308 2.81 -40.11 -21.22
C TYR A 308 2.16 -38.72 -21.24
N PHE A 309 2.35 -37.95 -22.32
CA PHE A 309 1.98 -36.55 -22.42
C PHE A 309 0.50 -36.32 -22.10
N LEU A 310 -0.42 -37.10 -22.67
CA LEU A 310 -1.86 -36.97 -22.44
C LEU A 310 -2.25 -37.27 -20.98
N ASP A 311 -1.69 -38.33 -20.38
CA ASP A 311 -1.90 -38.66 -18.97
C ASP A 311 -1.32 -37.58 -18.04
N PHE A 312 -0.17 -37.02 -18.44
CA PHE A 312 0.51 -35.96 -17.69
C PHE A 312 -0.33 -34.68 -17.66
N ILE A 313 -0.79 -34.18 -18.81
CA ILE A 313 -1.61 -32.97 -18.88
C ILE A 313 -2.99 -33.18 -18.27
N THR A 314 -3.56 -34.39 -18.36
CA THR A 314 -4.83 -34.72 -17.71
C THR A 314 -4.69 -34.65 -16.19
N SER A 315 -3.58 -35.17 -15.64
CA SER A 315 -3.32 -35.10 -14.20
C SER A 315 -2.90 -33.73 -13.67
N HIS A 316 -2.60 -32.78 -14.55
CA HIS A 316 -2.26 -31.39 -14.21
C HIS A 316 -3.10 -30.39 -15.03
N SER A 317 -4.38 -30.73 -15.26
CA SER A 317 -5.26 -30.03 -16.20
C SER A 317 -5.35 -28.53 -15.93
N GLN A 318 -5.50 -28.12 -14.66
CA GLN A 318 -5.61 -26.71 -14.28
C GLN A 318 -4.31 -25.92 -14.53
N LEU A 319 -3.14 -26.55 -14.31
CA LEU A 319 -1.84 -25.93 -14.57
C LEU A 319 -1.59 -25.81 -16.08
N TYR A 320 -1.96 -26.84 -16.83
CA TYR A 320 -1.88 -26.83 -18.30
C TYR A 320 -2.84 -25.80 -18.91
N GLN A 321 -4.05 -25.66 -18.38
CA GLN A 321 -5.00 -24.63 -18.80
C GLN A 321 -4.45 -23.22 -18.52
N THR A 322 -3.87 -23.00 -17.33
CA THR A 322 -3.19 -21.74 -16.99
C THR A 322 -2.09 -21.40 -18.02
N LEU A 323 -1.29 -22.39 -18.47
CA LEU A 323 -0.30 -22.20 -19.52
C LEU A 323 -0.94 -21.77 -20.84
N LEU A 324 -1.99 -22.46 -21.27
CA LEU A 324 -2.66 -22.15 -22.55
C LEU A 324 -3.32 -20.77 -22.54
N GLU A 325 -3.93 -20.36 -21.43
CA GLU A 325 -4.59 -19.06 -21.31
C GLU A 325 -3.59 -17.89 -21.30
N ASN A 326 -2.37 -18.11 -20.82
CA ASN A 326 -1.34 -17.08 -20.69
C ASN A 326 -0.25 -17.16 -21.79
N THR A 327 -0.52 -17.89 -22.88
CA THR A 327 0.41 -17.94 -24.01
C THR A 327 -0.34 -17.79 -25.33
N GLU A 328 0.30 -17.09 -26.27
CA GLU A 328 -0.19 -16.89 -27.64
C GLU A 328 0.95 -17.18 -28.64
N GLY A 329 0.58 -17.43 -29.91
CA GLY A 329 1.54 -17.57 -31.00
C GLY A 329 1.83 -18.99 -31.47
N VAL A 330 2.84 -19.09 -32.34
CA VAL A 330 3.11 -20.28 -33.17
C VAL A 330 3.42 -21.52 -32.34
N VAL A 331 4.14 -21.38 -31.22
CA VAL A 331 4.51 -22.52 -30.36
C VAL A 331 3.29 -23.15 -29.67
N LYS A 332 2.28 -22.34 -29.30
CA LYS A 332 1.01 -22.84 -28.75
C LYS A 332 0.23 -23.62 -29.81
N LEU A 333 0.15 -23.08 -31.03
CA LEU A 333 -0.52 -23.76 -32.15
C LEU A 333 0.17 -25.09 -32.48
N GLN A 334 1.51 -25.12 -32.51
CA GLN A 334 2.29 -26.35 -32.70
C GLN A 334 2.03 -27.38 -31.60
N LEU A 335 1.92 -26.97 -30.33
CA LEU A 335 1.61 -27.88 -29.23
C LEU A 335 0.19 -28.47 -29.36
N LEU A 336 -0.79 -27.63 -29.72
CA LEU A 336 -2.19 -28.08 -29.90
C LEU A 336 -2.33 -29.00 -31.12
N GLU A 337 -1.67 -28.69 -32.23
CA GLU A 337 -1.65 -29.52 -33.42
C GLU A 337 -1.01 -30.90 -33.14
N LYS A 338 0.14 -30.93 -32.45
CA LYS A 338 0.79 -32.19 -32.08
C LYS A 338 -0.02 -32.99 -31.06
N LYS A 339 -0.72 -32.32 -30.15
CA LYS A 339 -1.68 -32.96 -29.23
C LYS A 339 -2.81 -33.64 -30.01
N ASP A 340 -3.43 -32.95 -30.96
CA ASP A 340 -4.51 -33.48 -31.80
C ASP A 340 -4.03 -34.66 -32.68
N GLN A 341 -2.82 -34.58 -33.23
CA GLN A 341 -2.19 -35.69 -33.94
C GLN A 341 -1.99 -36.91 -33.03
N LEU A 342 -1.60 -36.71 -31.77
CA LEU A 342 -1.42 -37.77 -30.78
C LEU A 342 -2.76 -38.39 -30.35
N GLU A 343 -3.81 -37.59 -30.16
CA GLU A 343 -5.16 -38.06 -29.84
C GLU A 343 -5.75 -38.89 -31.00
N LYS A 344 -5.64 -38.40 -32.25
CA LYS A 344 -6.09 -39.13 -33.45
C LYS A 344 -5.34 -40.43 -33.71
N ALA A 345 -4.04 -40.46 -33.42
CA ALA A 345 -3.24 -41.67 -33.53
C ALA A 345 -3.69 -42.77 -32.54
N ILE A 346 -4.27 -42.39 -31.39
CA ILE A 346 -4.82 -43.31 -30.39
C ILE A 346 -6.24 -43.77 -30.77
N GLU A 347 -7.02 -42.92 -31.45
CA GLU A 347 -8.42 -43.20 -31.84
C GLU A 347 -8.59 -43.93 -33.19
N SER A 348 -7.52 -44.10 -33.98
CA SER A 348 -7.61 -44.75 -35.30
C SER A 348 -8.00 -46.25 -35.21
N PRO A 349 -9.02 -46.72 -35.95
CA PRO A 349 -9.51 -48.11 -35.86
C PRO A 349 -8.62 -49.18 -36.50
N ASP A 350 -7.61 -48.81 -37.28
CA ASP A 350 -6.73 -49.74 -38.02
C ASP A 350 -5.61 -50.37 -37.16
N LEU A 351 -5.58 -50.09 -35.85
CA LEU A 351 -4.63 -50.70 -34.91
C LEU A 351 -5.36 -51.50 -33.82
N SER A 352 -5.94 -52.63 -34.22
CA SER A 352 -6.62 -53.55 -33.31
C SER A 352 -5.65 -54.25 -32.34
N SER A 353 -5.90 -54.08 -31.04
CA SER A 353 -5.67 -55.01 -29.92
C SER A 353 -4.26 -55.45 -29.47
N GLY A 354 -3.15 -54.93 -30.02
CA GLY A 354 -1.80 -55.32 -29.56
C GLY A 354 -0.75 -54.23 -29.39
N VAL A 355 -0.99 -53.00 -29.88
CA VAL A 355 0.10 -52.03 -30.10
C VAL A 355 -0.05 -50.72 -29.31
N VAL A 356 -1.21 -50.45 -28.68
CA VAL A 356 -1.44 -49.16 -27.98
C VAL A 356 -0.75 -49.07 -26.61
N ASN A 357 -0.19 -50.18 -26.10
CA ASN A 357 0.80 -50.20 -24.99
C ASN A 357 2.21 -50.61 -25.46
N GLY A 358 2.45 -50.71 -26.77
CA GLY A 358 3.41 -51.65 -27.35
C GLY A 358 4.62 -51.09 -28.11
N LEU A 359 4.80 -49.77 -28.24
CA LEU A 359 5.98 -49.22 -28.94
C LEU A 359 7.13 -48.76 -28.03
N SER A 360 7.00 -48.88 -26.70
CA SER A 360 8.10 -48.60 -25.75
C SER A 360 8.83 -49.86 -25.24
N TRP A 361 8.32 -51.07 -25.50
CA TRP A 361 8.88 -52.30 -24.92
C TRP A 361 10.08 -52.85 -25.69
N VAL A 362 10.24 -52.53 -26.97
CA VAL A 362 11.42 -52.95 -27.76
C VAL A 362 12.70 -52.23 -27.30
N ALA A 363 12.56 -51.08 -26.62
CA ALA A 363 13.68 -50.36 -26.00
C ALA A 363 13.77 -50.54 -24.47
N SER A 364 12.73 -51.08 -23.80
CA SER A 364 12.59 -51.05 -22.33
C SER A 364 13.70 -51.81 -21.58
N PRO A 365 14.10 -53.05 -21.93
CA PRO A 365 15.16 -53.76 -21.20
C PRO A 365 16.54 -53.12 -21.40
N LEU A 366 16.83 -52.65 -22.62
CA LEU A 366 18.08 -51.96 -22.96
C LEU A 366 18.17 -50.58 -22.29
N THR A 367 17.07 -49.83 -22.21
CA THR A 367 17.03 -48.50 -21.59
C THR A 367 17.07 -48.57 -20.06
N ILE A 368 16.44 -49.59 -19.46
CA ILE A 368 16.48 -49.83 -18.01
C ILE A 368 17.87 -50.30 -17.58
N ALA A 369 18.47 -51.27 -18.29
CA ALA A 369 19.81 -51.78 -17.99
C ALA A 369 20.92 -50.74 -18.23
N TYR A 370 20.79 -49.91 -19.28
CA TYR A 370 21.71 -48.81 -19.57
C TYR A 370 21.61 -47.68 -18.53
N ARG A 371 20.41 -47.34 -18.05
CA ARG A 371 20.22 -46.27 -17.05
C ARG A 371 20.62 -46.65 -15.63
N THR A 372 20.63 -47.94 -15.29
CA THR A 372 21.15 -48.43 -14.00
C THR A 372 22.67 -48.51 -13.93
N ALA A 373 23.37 -48.48 -15.08
CA ALA A 373 24.82 -48.71 -15.16
C ALA A 373 25.64 -47.51 -15.66
N THR A 374 25.02 -46.38 -16.04
CA THR A 374 25.73 -45.26 -16.69
C THR A 374 25.52 -43.93 -15.95
N PRO A 375 26.58 -43.16 -15.63
CA PRO A 375 26.49 -41.84 -15.01
C PRO A 375 25.61 -40.86 -15.79
N GLN A 376 24.90 -39.95 -15.09
CA GLN A 376 23.91 -39.02 -15.64
C GLN A 376 24.42 -38.18 -16.84
N MET A 377 25.71 -37.83 -16.88
CA MET A 377 26.32 -37.06 -17.98
C MET A 377 26.24 -37.73 -19.36
N ILE A 378 26.08 -39.05 -19.45
CA ILE A 378 25.98 -39.77 -20.74
C ILE A 378 24.51 -39.91 -21.18
N GLN A 379 23.55 -39.79 -20.25
CA GLN A 379 22.11 -39.91 -20.55
C GLN A 379 21.57 -38.67 -21.28
N GLU A 380 22.11 -37.49 -21.00
CA GLU A 380 21.72 -36.24 -21.68
C GLU A 380 22.23 -36.22 -23.13
N ALA A 381 23.43 -36.73 -23.39
CA ALA A 381 24.03 -36.78 -24.72
C ALA A 381 23.33 -37.74 -25.71
N PHE A 382 22.58 -38.73 -25.22
CA PHE A 382 21.86 -39.71 -26.05
C PHE A 382 20.36 -39.41 -26.25
N SER A 383 19.78 -38.52 -25.43
CA SER A 383 18.39 -38.04 -25.63
C SER A 383 18.22 -37.18 -26.89
N SER A 384 19.32 -36.70 -27.48
CA SER A 384 19.36 -35.91 -28.72
C SER A 384 19.48 -36.76 -30.00
N THR A 385 19.66 -38.08 -29.88
CA THR A 385 20.01 -38.98 -31.02
C THR A 385 19.03 -40.12 -31.28
N LEU A 386 17.91 -40.22 -30.55
CA LEU A 386 16.81 -41.15 -30.85
C LEU A 386 15.72 -40.46 -31.68
N PRO A 387 15.08 -41.14 -32.66
CA PRO A 387 13.97 -40.57 -33.41
C PRO A 387 12.85 -40.17 -32.45
N ALA A 388 12.47 -38.89 -32.50
CA ALA A 388 11.50 -38.33 -31.56
C ALA A 388 10.12 -39.00 -31.78
N THR A 389 9.67 -39.76 -30.80
CA THR A 389 8.27 -40.20 -30.73
C THR A 389 7.36 -38.97 -30.55
N LEU A 390 6.16 -38.96 -31.14
CA LEU A 390 5.16 -37.89 -31.00
C LEU A 390 4.93 -37.44 -29.54
N ASP A 391 5.03 -38.35 -28.56
CA ASP A 391 4.99 -38.06 -27.12
C ASP A 391 6.13 -37.17 -26.63
N SER A 392 7.38 -37.51 -27.00
CA SER A 392 8.58 -36.74 -26.67
C SER A 392 8.54 -35.35 -27.28
N ASP A 393 8.05 -35.23 -28.52
CA ASP A 393 7.85 -33.97 -29.21
C ASP A 393 6.83 -33.05 -28.50
N CYS A 394 5.70 -33.61 -28.04
CA CYS A 394 4.71 -32.86 -27.27
C CYS A 394 5.30 -32.37 -25.93
N LYS A 395 6.10 -33.20 -25.24
CA LYS A 395 6.78 -32.83 -23.99
C LYS A 395 7.82 -31.73 -24.19
N ILE A 396 8.61 -31.79 -25.26
CA ILE A 396 9.57 -30.73 -25.63
C ILE A 396 8.82 -29.41 -25.88
N LYS A 397 7.76 -29.45 -26.69
CA LYS A 397 6.96 -28.24 -27.00
C LYS A 397 6.23 -27.68 -25.78
N LEU A 398 5.77 -28.53 -24.87
CA LEU A 398 5.18 -28.10 -23.60
C LEU A 398 6.19 -27.31 -22.74
N LYS A 399 7.43 -27.80 -22.64
CA LYS A 399 8.50 -27.12 -21.91
C LYS A 399 8.89 -25.80 -22.56
N GLU A 400 9.05 -25.79 -23.87
CA GLU A 400 9.35 -24.58 -24.65
C GLU A 400 8.26 -23.52 -24.41
N LEU A 401 6.99 -23.91 -24.51
CA LEU A 401 5.86 -23.01 -24.25
C LEU A 401 5.84 -22.50 -22.80
N ALA A 402 6.11 -23.38 -21.82
CA ALA A 402 6.16 -23.00 -20.41
C ALA A 402 7.31 -22.02 -20.10
N GLN A 403 8.48 -22.19 -20.73
CA GLN A 403 9.60 -21.26 -20.59
C GLN A 403 9.31 -19.90 -21.23
N ILE A 404 8.68 -19.88 -22.41
CA ILE A 404 8.23 -18.64 -23.07
C ILE A 404 7.22 -17.92 -22.18
N CYS A 405 6.19 -18.62 -21.70
CA CYS A 405 5.17 -18.06 -20.81
C CYS A 405 5.79 -17.51 -19.52
N MET A 406 6.72 -18.24 -18.91
CA MET A 406 7.45 -17.78 -17.71
C MET A 406 8.23 -16.49 -17.97
N SER A 407 8.94 -16.41 -19.10
CA SER A 407 9.70 -15.21 -19.48
C SER A 407 8.78 -14.01 -19.69
N ASP A 408 7.65 -14.21 -20.37
CA ASP A 408 6.68 -13.14 -20.60
C ASP A 408 6.01 -12.67 -19.30
N LEU A 409 5.55 -13.60 -18.45
CA LEU A 409 4.98 -13.26 -17.14
C LEU A 409 5.98 -12.52 -16.24
N LYS A 410 7.27 -12.89 -16.25
CA LYS A 410 8.32 -12.15 -15.53
C LYS A 410 8.50 -10.73 -16.05
N LYS A 411 8.49 -10.52 -17.37
CA LYS A 411 8.53 -9.17 -17.97
C LYS A 411 7.28 -8.36 -17.60
N GLN A 412 6.11 -8.99 -17.60
CA GLN A 412 4.88 -8.34 -17.16
C GLN A 412 4.95 -7.95 -15.67
N LEU A 413 5.49 -8.81 -14.82
CA LEU A 413 5.71 -8.56 -13.40
C LEU A 413 6.62 -7.34 -13.19
N GLU A 414 7.80 -7.33 -13.83
CA GLU A 414 8.76 -6.21 -13.76
C GLU A 414 8.11 -4.90 -14.24
N LYS A 415 7.34 -4.95 -15.34
CA LYS A 415 6.58 -3.79 -15.83
C LYS A 415 5.58 -3.29 -14.79
N LYS A 416 4.92 -4.19 -14.05
CA LYS A 416 3.97 -3.81 -12.98
C LYS A 416 4.68 -3.22 -11.77
N GLU A 417 5.83 -3.75 -11.36
CA GLU A 417 6.64 -3.19 -10.29
C GLU A 417 7.12 -1.77 -10.62
N ASN A 418 7.59 -1.56 -11.85
CA ASN A 418 7.96 -0.23 -12.34
C ASN A 418 6.77 0.74 -12.37
N GLN A 419 5.58 0.27 -12.74
CA GLN A 419 4.35 1.07 -12.68
C GLN A 419 3.97 1.45 -11.23
N ILE A 420 4.12 0.52 -10.28
CA ILE A 420 3.87 0.78 -8.84
C ILE A 420 4.84 1.84 -8.31
N ILE A 421 6.13 1.71 -8.61
CA ILE A 421 7.16 2.70 -8.22
C ILE A 421 6.85 4.07 -8.83
N ALA A 422 6.49 4.12 -10.11
CA ALA A 422 6.15 5.36 -10.80
C ALA A 422 4.93 6.06 -10.18
N ILE A 423 3.90 5.33 -9.78
CA ILE A 423 2.73 5.87 -9.08
C ILE A 423 3.12 6.40 -7.69
N ASN A 424 3.87 5.61 -6.91
CA ASN A 424 4.32 6.06 -5.60
C ASN A 424 5.12 7.37 -5.68
N ASN A 425 5.99 7.48 -6.68
CA ASN A 425 6.73 8.72 -6.94
C ASN A 425 5.83 9.85 -7.46
N ARG A 426 4.82 9.58 -8.28
CA ARG A 426 3.94 10.62 -8.83
C ARG A 426 3.02 11.26 -7.79
N PHE A 427 2.51 10.47 -6.83
CA PHE A 427 1.48 10.91 -5.89
C PHE A 427 2.03 11.25 -4.50
N PHE A 428 3.16 10.67 -4.09
CA PHE A 428 3.69 10.78 -2.74
C PHE A 428 5.14 11.31 -2.66
N ASN A 429 5.75 11.80 -3.75
CA ASN A 429 7.12 12.34 -3.73
C ASN A 429 7.32 13.55 -2.80
N GLN A 430 6.27 14.30 -2.50
CA GLN A 430 6.38 15.48 -1.62
C GLN A 430 6.50 15.10 -0.14
N ASP A 431 6.13 13.86 0.23
CA ASP A 431 6.14 13.36 1.61
C ASP A 431 6.73 11.95 1.66
N GLU A 432 8.05 11.85 1.79
CA GLU A 432 8.77 10.56 1.79
C GLU A 432 8.28 9.62 2.92
N LYS A 433 7.82 10.18 4.04
CA LYS A 433 7.21 9.42 5.14
C LYS A 433 5.88 8.77 4.74
N ILE A 434 5.02 9.50 4.03
CA ILE A 434 3.74 8.96 3.54
C ILE A 434 4.02 7.88 2.49
N LYS A 435 4.97 8.15 1.58
CA LYS A 435 5.41 7.18 0.57
C LYS A 435 5.90 5.87 1.18
N GLN A 436 6.73 5.94 2.22
CA GLN A 436 7.22 4.75 2.93
C GLN A 436 6.05 3.96 3.54
N LEU A 437 5.17 4.63 4.29
CA LEU A 437 4.04 3.97 4.94
C LEU A 437 3.11 3.31 3.90
N ILE A 438 2.69 4.03 2.86
CA ILE A 438 1.83 3.51 1.78
C ILE A 438 2.48 2.32 1.05
N THR A 439 3.82 2.32 0.92
CA THR A 439 4.53 1.20 0.27
C THR A 439 4.42 -0.11 1.06
N HIS A 440 4.31 -0.03 2.39
CA HIS A 440 4.25 -1.21 3.28
C HIS A 440 2.83 -1.60 3.71
N GLU A 441 1.82 -0.75 3.50
CA GLU A 441 0.43 -1.07 3.83
C GLU A 441 -0.18 -2.17 2.93
N SER A 442 -1.16 -2.91 3.46
CA SER A 442 -1.92 -3.90 2.68
C SER A 442 -2.92 -3.23 1.73
N SER A 443 -3.31 -3.92 0.65
CA SER A 443 -4.35 -3.41 -0.26
C SER A 443 -5.70 -3.17 0.43
N GLU A 444 -6.01 -3.95 1.47
CA GLU A 444 -7.24 -3.80 2.27
C GLU A 444 -7.21 -2.50 3.09
N GLN A 445 -6.09 -2.23 3.77
CA GLN A 445 -5.90 -1.01 4.54
C GLN A 445 -5.85 0.23 3.63
N LEU A 446 -5.28 0.10 2.43
CA LEU A 446 -5.33 1.15 1.42
C LEU A 446 -6.76 1.41 0.93
N ALA A 447 -7.60 0.39 0.75
CA ALA A 447 -9.00 0.58 0.37
C ALA A 447 -9.79 1.29 1.47
N VAL A 448 -9.48 0.99 2.73
CA VAL A 448 -10.04 1.70 3.89
C VAL A 448 -9.60 3.17 3.91
N LEU A 449 -8.32 3.45 3.64
CA LEU A 449 -7.78 4.81 3.54
C LEU A 449 -8.40 5.59 2.38
N GLN A 450 -8.61 4.94 1.23
CA GLN A 450 -9.29 5.52 0.07
C GLN A 450 -10.70 5.99 0.45
N LYS A 451 -11.51 5.11 1.07
CA LYS A 451 -12.87 5.47 1.53
C LYS A 451 -12.87 6.65 2.49
N ALA A 452 -11.88 6.72 3.39
CA ALA A 452 -11.76 7.85 4.31
C ALA A 452 -11.46 9.16 3.56
N ASN A 453 -10.58 9.14 2.56
CA ASN A 453 -10.29 10.31 1.73
C ASN A 453 -11.50 10.72 0.87
N ASP A 454 -12.26 9.76 0.35
CA ASP A 454 -13.47 10.05 -0.43
C ASP A 454 -14.56 10.69 0.44
N ALA A 455 -14.76 10.21 1.66
CA ALA A 455 -15.66 10.85 2.63
C ALA A 455 -15.17 12.27 3.02
N LEU A 456 -13.86 12.47 3.16
CA LEU A 456 -13.29 13.79 3.38
C LEU A 456 -13.54 14.73 2.17
N LYS A 457 -13.41 14.22 0.94
CA LYS A 457 -13.69 14.98 -0.28
C LYS A 457 -15.15 15.43 -0.34
N GLU A 458 -16.09 14.54 -0.06
CA GLU A 458 -17.52 14.88 0.02
C GLU A 458 -17.78 15.95 1.08
N ALA A 459 -17.13 15.85 2.24
CA ALA A 459 -17.20 16.87 3.29
C ALA A 459 -16.62 18.22 2.82
N VAL A 460 -15.54 18.24 2.03
CA VAL A 460 -15.00 19.47 1.41
C VAL A 460 -15.98 20.08 0.42
N GLN A 461 -16.62 19.27 -0.42
CA GLN A 461 -17.63 19.74 -1.37
C GLN A 461 -18.85 20.35 -0.67
N ALA A 462 -19.37 19.69 0.37
CA ALA A 462 -20.46 20.21 1.19
C ALA A 462 -20.07 21.54 1.87
N ASN A 463 -18.89 21.60 2.49
CA ASN A 463 -18.41 22.86 3.09
C ASN A 463 -18.16 23.96 2.06
N THR A 464 -17.76 23.63 0.84
CA THR A 464 -17.57 24.61 -0.23
C THR A 464 -18.92 25.26 -0.60
N LYS A 465 -20.00 24.47 -0.69
CA LYS A 465 -21.36 25.00 -0.88
C LYS A 465 -21.79 25.90 0.29
N LEU A 466 -21.55 25.46 1.53
CA LEU A 466 -21.80 26.29 2.72
C LEU A 466 -21.02 27.61 2.67
N VAL A 467 -19.75 27.60 2.27
CA VAL A 467 -18.93 28.80 2.13
C VAL A 467 -19.49 29.75 1.07
N VAL A 468 -19.98 29.23 -0.06
CA VAL A 468 -20.67 30.05 -1.09
C VAL A 468 -21.91 30.72 -0.49
N HIS A 469 -22.80 29.97 0.15
CA HIS A 469 -24.02 30.51 0.76
C HIS A 469 -23.71 31.53 1.86
N ILE A 470 -22.71 31.27 2.70
CA ILE A 470 -22.25 32.20 3.72
C ILE A 470 -21.76 33.50 3.08
N LYS A 471 -20.98 33.43 1.99
CA LYS A 471 -20.47 34.62 1.29
C LYS A 471 -21.61 35.42 0.64
N GLU A 472 -22.59 34.76 0.02
CA GLU A 472 -23.79 35.40 -0.54
C GLU A 472 -24.61 36.10 0.54
N ASN A 473 -24.89 35.39 1.65
CA ASN A 473 -25.64 35.93 2.77
C ASN A 473 -24.89 37.08 3.46
N LEU A 474 -23.55 37.00 3.59
CA LEU A 474 -22.72 38.09 4.13
C LEU A 474 -22.74 39.32 3.22
N HIS A 475 -22.66 39.12 1.90
CA HIS A 475 -22.74 40.22 0.94
C HIS A 475 -24.06 40.98 1.08
N PHE A 476 -25.18 40.24 1.07
CA PHE A 476 -26.52 40.81 1.22
C PHE A 476 -26.71 41.49 2.59
N LEU A 477 -26.21 40.86 3.66
CA LEU A 477 -26.26 41.43 5.01
C LEU A 477 -25.48 42.76 5.10
N ASN A 478 -24.32 42.84 4.45
CA ASN A 478 -23.53 44.07 4.42
C ASN A 478 -24.23 45.18 3.62
N ASP A 479 -24.92 44.84 2.54
CA ASP A 479 -25.75 45.80 1.79
C ASP A 479 -26.91 46.31 2.64
N LEU A 480 -27.64 45.41 3.34
CA LEU A 480 -28.70 45.82 4.28
C LEU A 480 -28.16 46.73 5.41
N LYS A 481 -26.97 46.43 5.95
CA LYS A 481 -26.32 47.26 6.97
C LYS A 481 -26.01 48.66 6.43
N SER A 482 -25.50 48.75 5.20
CA SER A 482 -25.22 50.03 4.52
C SER A 482 -26.50 50.84 4.24
N MET A 483 -27.56 50.19 3.75
CA MET A 483 -28.87 50.83 3.56
C MET A 483 -29.43 51.35 4.88
N ARG A 484 -29.31 50.56 5.96
CA ARG A 484 -29.70 50.97 7.31
C ARG A 484 -28.90 52.17 7.82
N GLU A 485 -27.60 52.21 7.59
CA GLU A 485 -26.74 53.35 7.95
C GLU A 485 -27.16 54.62 7.21
N THR A 486 -27.49 54.49 5.93
CA THR A 486 -28.00 55.59 5.10
C THR A 486 -29.34 56.13 5.62
N LEU A 487 -30.29 55.24 5.95
CA LEU A 487 -31.57 55.62 6.57
C LEU A 487 -31.38 56.24 7.96
N ASN A 488 -30.47 55.70 8.77
CA ASN A 488 -30.13 56.25 10.09
C ASN A 488 -29.61 57.67 9.99
N GLU A 489 -28.69 57.91 9.06
CA GLU A 489 -28.07 59.21 8.90
C GLU A 489 -29.06 60.24 8.35
N PHE A 490 -29.93 59.84 7.41
CA PHE A 490 -31.03 60.68 6.93
C PHE A 490 -32.00 61.05 8.06
N ILE A 491 -32.44 60.07 8.85
CA ILE A 491 -33.31 60.33 10.02
C ILE A 491 -32.61 61.28 10.97
N ARG A 492 -31.33 61.06 11.29
CA ARG A 492 -30.55 61.92 12.20
C ARG A 492 -30.46 63.36 11.72
N LEU A 493 -30.24 63.58 10.42
CA LEU A 493 -30.07 64.91 9.83
C LEU A 493 -31.40 65.68 9.72
N HIS A 494 -32.53 64.98 9.55
CA HIS A 494 -33.82 65.61 9.27
C HIS A 494 -34.86 65.53 10.40
N ASP A 495 -34.66 64.69 11.43
CA ASP A 495 -35.50 64.57 12.63
C ASP A 495 -35.28 65.71 13.64
N THR A 496 -35.49 66.94 13.17
CA THR A 496 -35.39 68.17 13.96
C THR A 496 -36.56 68.31 14.95
N ILE A 497 -36.41 69.13 15.99
CA ILE A 497 -37.46 69.39 17.01
C ILE A 497 -38.79 69.82 16.34
N LEU A 498 -38.72 70.63 15.28
CA LEU A 498 -39.89 71.08 14.54
C LEU A 498 -40.59 69.91 13.82
N VAL A 499 -39.83 68.97 13.23
CA VAL A 499 -40.38 67.74 12.64
C VAL A 499 -41.03 66.87 13.70
N LYS A 500 -40.45 66.76 14.91
CA LYS A 500 -41.05 66.00 16.03
C LYS A 500 -42.38 66.59 16.49
N ILE A 501 -42.44 67.92 16.59
CA ILE A 501 -43.67 68.64 16.93
C ILE A 501 -44.73 68.45 15.84
N CYS A 502 -44.35 68.61 14.56
CA CYS A 502 -45.26 68.37 13.44
C CYS A 502 -45.73 66.91 13.38
N ASN A 503 -44.86 65.94 13.66
CA ASN A 503 -45.22 64.52 13.69
C ASN A 503 -46.20 64.22 14.84
N PHE A 504 -45.95 64.74 16.03
CA PHE A 504 -46.87 64.63 17.18
C PHE A 504 -48.24 65.26 16.88
N LEU A 505 -48.26 66.48 16.33
CA LEU A 505 -49.50 67.16 15.96
C LEU A 505 -50.22 66.47 14.80
N SER A 506 -49.49 65.76 13.91
CA SER A 506 -50.09 65.02 12.80
C SER A 506 -50.98 63.85 13.24
N GLN A 507 -50.82 63.37 14.48
CA GLN A 507 -51.69 62.35 15.08
C GLN A 507 -53.10 62.90 15.37
N PHE A 508 -53.23 64.21 15.55
CA PHE A 508 -54.50 64.88 15.85
C PHE A 508 -55.06 65.62 14.65
N PHE A 509 -54.20 66.15 13.77
CA PHE A 509 -54.61 66.86 12.56
C PHE A 509 -53.72 66.56 11.35
N SER A 510 -54.32 66.05 10.27
CA SER A 510 -53.61 65.58 9.07
C SER A 510 -52.79 66.66 8.34
N PHE A 511 -53.15 67.94 8.48
CA PHE A 511 -52.44 69.04 7.80
C PHE A 511 -51.01 69.27 8.31
N PHE A 512 -50.64 68.75 9.49
CA PHE A 512 -49.26 68.79 9.99
C PHE A 512 -48.36 67.68 9.41
N LYS A 513 -48.92 66.74 8.65
CA LYS A 513 -48.19 65.68 7.95
C LYS A 513 -47.52 66.24 6.68
N THR A 514 -46.43 66.97 6.88
CA THR A 514 -45.64 67.51 5.77
C THR A 514 -44.87 66.39 5.05
N GLU A 515 -44.48 66.64 3.79
CA GLU A 515 -43.68 65.71 2.98
C GLU A 515 -42.38 65.26 3.69
N LYS A 516 -41.79 66.10 4.55
CA LYS A 516 -40.61 65.74 5.36
C LYS A 516 -40.95 64.81 6.52
N VAL A 517 -42.07 65.05 7.22
CA VAL A 517 -42.56 64.18 8.30
C VAL A 517 -42.91 62.80 7.74
N GLN A 518 -43.60 62.75 6.60
CA GLN A 518 -43.96 61.50 5.93
C GLN A 518 -42.71 60.68 5.52
N MET A 519 -41.71 61.32 4.90
CA MET A 519 -40.46 60.64 4.54
C MET A 519 -39.71 60.07 5.74
N ILE A 520 -39.76 60.74 6.91
CA ILE A 520 -39.10 60.26 8.13
C ILE A 520 -39.85 59.09 8.76
N ASP A 521 -41.19 59.11 8.74
CA ASP A 521 -42.02 57.99 9.20
C ASP A 521 -41.80 56.74 8.33
N GLU A 522 -41.80 56.91 7.01
CA GLU A 522 -41.55 55.83 6.03
C GLU A 522 -40.11 55.29 6.16
N ALA A 523 -39.10 56.16 6.25
CA ALA A 523 -37.71 55.75 6.48
C ALA A 523 -37.54 54.99 7.80
N SER A 524 -38.24 55.40 8.86
CA SER A 524 -38.24 54.72 10.16
C SER A 524 -38.90 53.34 10.09
N THR A 525 -39.95 53.19 9.30
CA THR A 525 -40.65 51.92 9.07
C THR A 525 -39.78 50.95 8.28
N LEU A 526 -39.20 51.42 7.16
CA LEU A 526 -38.27 50.65 6.34
C LEU A 526 -37.03 50.23 7.14
N LYS A 527 -36.48 51.12 7.98
CA LYS A 527 -35.38 50.78 8.90
C LYS A 527 -35.73 49.60 9.82
N LYS A 528 -36.95 49.56 10.38
CA LYS A 528 -37.39 48.42 11.22
C LYS A 528 -37.47 47.13 10.42
N GLN A 529 -37.98 47.16 9.19
CA GLN A 529 -38.04 46.00 8.30
C GLN A 529 -36.65 45.53 7.88
N VAL A 530 -35.74 46.44 7.52
CA VAL A 530 -34.34 46.15 7.22
C VAL A 530 -33.64 45.50 8.43
N ASN A 531 -33.88 45.98 9.65
CA ASN A 531 -33.33 45.36 10.86
C ASN A 531 -33.83 43.92 11.06
N LYS A 532 -35.11 43.66 10.81
CA LYS A 532 -35.68 42.32 10.92
C LYS A 532 -35.04 41.38 9.90
N LEU A 533 -34.99 41.79 8.63
CA LEU A 533 -34.37 41.00 7.56
C LEU A 533 -32.87 40.77 7.80
N ALA A 534 -32.15 41.79 8.25
CA ALA A 534 -30.73 41.65 8.62
C ALA A 534 -30.52 40.64 9.76
N ALA A 535 -31.44 40.55 10.73
CA ALA A 535 -31.38 39.55 11.79
C ALA A 535 -31.64 38.13 11.25
N GLU A 536 -32.56 37.97 10.28
CA GLU A 536 -32.82 36.68 9.62
C GLU A 536 -31.58 36.18 8.86
N TYR A 537 -30.92 37.05 8.09
CA TYR A 537 -29.66 36.70 7.41
C TYR A 537 -28.52 36.41 8.39
N GLN A 538 -28.39 37.17 9.48
CA GLN A 538 -27.39 36.91 10.51
C GLN A 538 -27.60 35.53 11.17
N ASN A 539 -28.84 35.20 11.52
CA ASN A 539 -29.18 33.89 12.08
C ASN A 539 -28.86 32.75 11.10
N SER A 540 -29.15 32.92 9.80
CA SER A 540 -28.82 31.93 8.77
C SER A 540 -27.30 31.72 8.65
N ILE A 541 -26.51 32.80 8.68
CA ILE A 541 -25.05 32.72 8.65
C ILE A 541 -24.52 31.99 9.90
N ASP A 542 -25.05 32.31 11.08
CA ASP A 542 -24.63 31.68 12.33
C ASP A 542 -24.97 30.18 12.36
N GLN A 543 -26.12 29.78 11.80
CA GLN A 543 -26.48 28.37 11.62
C GLN A 543 -25.55 27.64 10.65
N GLN A 544 -25.24 28.24 9.49
CA GLN A 544 -24.31 27.66 8.52
C GLN A 544 -22.89 27.56 9.08
N MET A 545 -22.45 28.54 9.87
CA MET A 545 -21.18 28.48 10.60
C MET A 545 -21.15 27.34 11.63
N LEU A 546 -22.25 27.10 12.33
CA LEU A 546 -22.38 25.99 13.27
C LEU A 546 -22.35 24.63 12.55
N GLN A 547 -22.99 24.51 11.39
CA GLN A 547 -22.94 23.30 10.56
C GLN A 547 -21.51 22.96 10.13
N MET A 548 -20.71 23.97 9.75
CA MET A 548 -19.29 23.75 9.44
C MET A 548 -18.48 23.30 10.68
N GLU A 549 -18.77 23.84 11.88
CA GLU A 549 -18.10 23.44 13.12
C GLU A 549 -18.42 21.99 13.53
N GLN A 550 -19.66 21.57 13.28
CA GLN A 550 -20.15 20.23 13.60
C GLN A 550 -19.68 19.15 12.61
N ASN A 551 -19.01 19.51 11.52
CA ASN A 551 -18.52 18.53 10.54
C ASN A 551 -17.51 17.57 11.19
N PRO A 552 -17.77 16.25 11.24
CA PRO A 552 -16.90 15.30 11.93
C PRO A 552 -15.63 14.95 11.15
N PHE A 553 -15.56 15.24 9.85
CA PHE A 553 -14.44 14.83 8.98
C PHE A 553 -13.26 15.81 8.98
N PHE A 554 -13.46 17.03 9.48
CA PHE A 554 -12.42 18.04 9.54
C PHE A 554 -11.75 18.08 10.92
N ASP A 555 -10.42 18.09 10.91
CA ASP A 555 -9.64 18.51 12.08
C ASP A 555 -9.99 19.96 12.45
N GLU A 556 -9.93 20.25 13.74
CA GLU A 556 -10.18 21.54 14.35
C GLU A 556 -9.32 22.65 13.73
N LYS A 557 -8.11 22.33 13.25
CA LYS A 557 -7.26 23.28 12.53
C LYS A 557 -7.86 23.73 11.20
N ILE A 558 -8.43 22.81 10.43
CA ILE A 558 -9.06 23.10 9.13
C ILE A 558 -10.30 23.97 9.37
N LYS A 559 -11.16 23.58 10.31
CA LYS A 559 -12.36 24.36 10.70
C LYS A 559 -12.01 25.79 11.09
N ASN A 560 -11.02 25.95 11.97
CA ASN A 560 -10.56 27.25 12.43
C ASN A 560 -9.96 28.08 11.29
N HIS A 561 -9.25 27.46 10.35
CA HIS A 561 -8.69 28.16 9.20
C HIS A 561 -9.78 28.73 8.29
N ILE A 562 -10.77 27.92 7.91
CA ILE A 562 -11.91 28.33 7.06
C ILE A 562 -12.66 29.50 7.73
N LYS A 563 -13.00 29.38 9.02
CA LYS A 563 -13.71 30.41 9.78
C LYS A 563 -12.93 31.72 9.87
N ARG A 564 -11.62 31.66 10.15
CA ARG A 564 -10.76 32.85 10.20
C ARG A 564 -10.68 33.54 8.85
N ARG A 565 -10.63 32.78 7.76
CA ARG A 565 -10.54 33.34 6.41
C ARG A 565 -11.83 34.01 5.98
N LEU A 566 -12.99 33.37 6.21
CA LEU A 566 -14.30 33.98 5.98
C LEU A 566 -14.45 35.32 6.71
N LYS A 567 -14.08 35.37 8.00
CA LYS A 567 -14.12 36.62 8.79
C LYS A 567 -13.15 37.69 8.28
N ALA A 568 -11.99 37.29 7.77
CA ALA A 568 -11.01 38.23 7.20
C ALA A 568 -11.52 38.82 5.89
N GLU A 569 -12.07 37.99 5.00
CA GLU A 569 -12.64 38.44 3.72
C GLU A 569 -13.85 39.37 3.92
N ASP A 570 -14.73 39.08 4.88
CA ASP A 570 -15.85 39.96 5.24
C ASP A 570 -15.37 41.34 5.73
N ARG A 571 -14.31 41.37 6.56
CA ARG A 571 -13.71 42.65 7.01
C ARG A 571 -13.12 43.45 5.85
N ASP A 572 -12.44 42.79 4.92
CA ASP A 572 -11.87 43.44 3.75
C ASP A 572 -12.96 44.05 2.85
N MET A 573 -14.06 43.32 2.59
CA MET A 573 -15.22 43.85 1.85
C MET A 573 -15.82 45.09 2.53
N ASN A 574 -15.93 45.06 3.86
CA ASN A 574 -16.49 46.18 4.63
C ASN A 574 -15.59 47.42 4.65
N LEU A 575 -14.27 47.25 4.51
CA LEU A 575 -13.31 48.36 4.41
C LEU A 575 -13.36 49.02 3.03
N GLU A 576 -13.55 48.25 1.96
CA GLU A 576 -13.67 48.77 0.59
C GLU A 576 -14.97 49.57 0.36
N LYS A 577 -16.05 49.25 1.09
CA LYS A 577 -17.36 49.93 0.98
C LYS A 577 -17.49 51.21 1.83
N LYS A 578 -16.52 51.57 2.69
CA LYS A 578 -16.58 52.78 3.52
C LYS A 578 -16.19 54.06 2.76
N ASN A 579 -17.12 54.56 1.94
CA ASN A 579 -17.11 55.97 1.51
C ASN A 579 -18.41 56.62 2.01
N CYS A 580 -18.29 57.45 3.04
CA CYS A 580 -19.43 58.18 3.61
C CYS A 580 -19.77 59.37 2.72
N ILE A 581 -20.75 59.21 1.83
CA ILE A 581 -21.42 60.33 1.15
C ILE A 581 -22.60 60.74 2.03
N ALA A 582 -22.74 62.04 2.30
CA ALA A 582 -23.91 62.55 3.03
C ALA A 582 -25.19 62.23 2.22
N PRO A 583 -26.20 61.58 2.82
CA PRO A 583 -27.38 61.15 2.08
C PRO A 583 -28.21 62.35 1.64
N ASP A 584 -28.34 62.58 0.34
CA ASP A 584 -29.26 63.58 -0.20
C ASP A 584 -30.72 63.05 -0.24
N ARG A 585 -31.68 63.96 -0.35
CA ARG A 585 -33.12 63.63 -0.30
C ARG A 585 -33.58 62.76 -1.48
N GLN A 586 -32.93 62.85 -2.63
CA GLN A 586 -33.32 62.14 -3.85
C GLN A 586 -32.83 60.70 -3.84
N ASN A 587 -31.59 60.48 -3.41
CA ASN A 587 -30.99 59.16 -3.24
C ASN A 587 -31.71 58.37 -2.15
N VAL A 588 -32.17 59.03 -1.08
CA VAL A 588 -32.96 58.37 -0.04
C VAL A 588 -34.34 57.97 -0.55
N ARG A 589 -35.00 58.76 -1.41
CA ARG A 589 -36.26 58.33 -2.05
C ARG A 589 -36.07 57.09 -2.91
N LEU A 590 -35.06 57.11 -3.78
CA LEU A 590 -34.73 55.96 -4.64
C LEU A 590 -34.40 54.72 -3.79
N LEU A 591 -33.69 54.88 -2.67
CA LEU A 591 -33.43 53.80 -1.73
C LEU A 591 -34.74 53.27 -1.10
N MET A 592 -35.65 54.15 -0.70
CA MET A 592 -36.93 53.76 -0.09
C MET A 592 -37.84 53.02 -1.08
N ASP A 593 -37.85 53.44 -2.35
CA ASP A 593 -38.57 52.76 -3.42
C ASP A 593 -37.97 51.36 -3.67
N ASN A 594 -36.64 51.27 -3.79
CA ASN A 594 -35.93 50.00 -3.97
C ASN A 594 -36.14 49.02 -2.80
N LEU A 595 -36.16 49.53 -1.56
CA LEU A 595 -36.44 48.71 -0.36
C LEU A 595 -37.89 48.22 -0.34
N SER A 596 -38.83 49.07 -0.73
CA SER A 596 -40.25 48.69 -0.83
C SER A 596 -40.45 47.58 -1.85
N ASP A 597 -39.79 47.66 -3.00
CA ASP A 597 -39.76 46.60 -4.01
C ASP A 597 -39.09 45.32 -3.51
N LEU A 598 -38.01 45.42 -2.74
CA LEU A 598 -37.31 44.28 -2.15
C LEU A 598 -38.22 43.54 -1.15
N PHE A 599 -38.93 44.27 -0.29
CA PHE A 599 -39.87 43.67 0.67
C PHE A 599 -41.12 43.11 -0.01
N ALA A 600 -41.54 43.64 -1.16
CA ALA A 600 -42.60 43.03 -1.97
C ALA A 600 -42.16 41.68 -2.58
N LYS A 601 -40.86 41.52 -2.88
CA LYS A 601 -40.28 40.31 -3.49
C LYS A 601 -39.98 39.19 -2.49
N ASN A 602 -39.98 39.45 -1.17
CA ASN A 602 -39.72 38.45 -0.12
C ASN A 602 -38.54 37.52 -0.41
N ILE A 603 -37.35 38.06 -0.64
CA ILE A 603 -36.15 37.26 -0.93
C ILE A 603 -35.67 36.58 0.36
N PRO A 604 -35.71 35.23 0.46
CA PRO A 604 -35.24 34.52 1.65
C PRO A 604 -33.71 34.36 1.66
N PRO A 605 -33.09 34.08 2.82
CA PRO A 605 -31.69 33.70 2.91
C PRO A 605 -31.38 32.45 2.07
N ALA A 606 -30.17 32.37 1.50
CA ALA A 606 -29.72 31.14 0.85
C ALA A 606 -29.60 30.02 1.89
N GLN A 607 -30.26 28.88 1.65
CA GLN A 607 -30.27 27.71 2.55
C GLN A 607 -29.85 26.44 1.81
N GLU A 608 -29.19 25.52 2.52
CA GLU A 608 -28.90 24.17 2.04
C GLU A 608 -29.94 23.21 2.63
N HIS A 609 -30.75 22.57 1.77
CA HIS A 609 -31.54 21.40 2.13
C HIS A 609 -30.70 20.16 1.83
N LEU A 610 -30.07 19.58 2.84
CA LEU A 610 -29.50 18.23 2.74
C LEU A 610 -30.61 17.23 3.08
N GLU A 611 -31.01 16.41 2.11
CA GLU A 611 -31.69 15.14 2.40
C GLU A 611 -30.76 14.34 3.33
N GLU A 612 -31.26 14.02 4.53
CA GLU A 612 -30.58 13.11 5.45
C GLU A 612 -30.48 11.73 4.82
N ALA A 613 -29.40 11.44 4.11
CA ALA A 613 -29.01 10.06 3.86
C ALA A 613 -28.61 9.45 5.22
N PRO A 614 -29.12 8.26 5.58
CA PRO A 614 -28.83 7.65 6.87
C PRO A 614 -27.33 7.32 6.92
N ILE A 615 -26.59 8.01 7.78
CA ILE A 615 -25.21 7.67 8.11
C ILE A 615 -25.27 6.38 8.92
N THR A 616 -25.17 5.24 8.23
CA THR A 616 -24.98 3.93 8.86
C THR A 616 -23.71 3.98 9.70
N LYS A 617 -23.85 3.70 11.00
CA LYS A 617 -22.76 3.54 11.98
C LYS A 617 -21.91 2.29 11.70
N GLU A 618 -21.38 2.16 10.50
CA GLU A 618 -20.24 1.28 10.26
C GLU A 618 -18.98 2.11 10.41
N SER A 619 -18.30 1.95 11.55
CA SER A 619 -16.92 2.37 11.85
C SER A 619 -16.35 3.44 10.90
N ILE A 620 -16.88 4.67 11.00
CA ILE A 620 -16.38 5.80 10.21
C ILE A 620 -15.00 6.13 10.76
N LEU A 621 -13.97 5.83 9.98
CA LEU A 621 -12.59 6.19 10.28
C LEU A 621 -12.44 7.70 10.11
N VAL A 622 -12.59 8.41 11.22
CA VAL A 622 -12.45 9.86 11.29
C VAL A 622 -10.98 10.24 11.14
N PHE A 623 -10.71 11.30 10.39
CA PHE A 623 -9.45 12.04 10.40
C PHE A 623 -9.47 12.98 11.61
N SER A 624 -9.20 12.45 12.81
CA SER A 624 -9.09 13.27 14.03
C SER A 624 -7.73 13.93 14.18
#